data_AF-A0A957DT44-F1
#
_entry.id   AF-A0A957DT44-F1
#
_cell.length_a   1.000
_cell.length_b   1.000
_cell.length_c   1.000
_cell.angle_alpha   90.00
_cell.angle_beta   90.00
_cell.angle_gamma   90.00
#
_symmetry.space_group_name_H-M   'P 1'
#
loop_
_entity.id
_entity.type
_entity.pdbx_description
1 polymer ?
#
loop_
_entity_poly.entity_id
_entity_poly.type
_entity_poly.pdbx_seq_one_letter_code
_entity_poly.pdbx_strand_id
1 'polypeptide(L)'
;MKTRIVFLLVFCVTSLLAITGFAAAAPSAKVDVCHLEGNGSYHLININGNALSAHLNHGDGQPGDPVPGLDGKVFAEDCSVIDAAPDNIYDSIPSVYPGSFPSLGYEATSTDEFGDHISFDGTSRSLDSVEVSLTNWACENDFDNVGGTWVPNRDGYAGEACVTTPGSFFNHPITLNIYEVDNSGVDPAVGSLIATVTDNFDIPFRPSWDSVNCTGTGQTPTTDIPFGGTWFDPVAGACVHGYAFNITFDFSTLGVTLPEEVIFGVAYNTANHGDSPLGIAGPYSSLNVSVTTDAATVGTNVEADTVFWDTSFAGFYCDSGAGGTDSFRRDSGCWGTYTPVVRFNAN
;
A
#
# COMPACT_ATOMS: atom_id res chain seq x y z
N MET A 1 -64.91 -23.97 40.33
CA MET A 1 -66.30 -23.53 40.61
C MET A 1 -66.31 -22.01 40.57
N LYS A 2 -67.25 -21.41 39.82
CA LYS A 2 -67.45 -19.97 39.53
C LYS A 2 -67.31 -19.10 40.80
N THR A 3 -66.96 -17.80 40.77
CA THR A 3 -67.92 -16.69 40.55
C THR A 3 -67.27 -15.29 40.70
N ARG A 4 -67.44 -14.43 39.68
CA ARG A 4 -67.69 -12.96 39.59
C ARG A 4 -66.91 -11.90 40.39
N ILE A 5 -66.23 -11.04 39.63
CA ILE A 5 -66.38 -9.56 39.44
C ILE A 5 -67.05 -8.76 40.58
N VAL A 6 -66.34 -7.74 41.09
CA VAL A 6 -66.89 -6.38 41.33
C VAL A 6 -65.80 -5.32 41.04
N PHE A 7 -66.13 -4.39 40.14
CA PHE A 7 -65.44 -3.15 39.81
C PHE A 7 -65.67 -2.09 40.89
N LEU A 8 -64.64 -1.30 41.25
CA LEU A 8 -64.85 0.02 41.86
C LEU A 8 -63.90 1.04 41.22
N LEU A 9 -64.46 1.88 40.35
CA LEU A 9 -63.82 3.08 39.81
C LEU A 9 -63.74 4.14 40.91
N VAL A 10 -62.55 4.68 41.16
CA VAL A 10 -62.36 5.95 41.88
C VAL A 10 -61.87 6.98 40.87
N PHE A 11 -62.74 7.92 40.53
CA PHE A 11 -62.42 9.12 39.77
C PHE A 11 -61.62 10.08 40.68
N CYS A 12 -60.31 10.23 40.42
CA CYS A 12 -59.51 11.31 40.98
C CYS A 12 -59.24 12.33 39.87
N VAL A 13 -59.89 13.49 39.99
CA VAL A 13 -59.70 14.65 39.11
C VAL A 13 -58.38 15.32 39.49
N THR A 14 -57.32 15.09 38.72
CA THR A 14 -56.08 15.86 38.80
C THR A 14 -56.05 16.88 37.66
N SER A 15 -56.18 18.14 38.04
CA SER A 15 -56.10 19.31 37.17
C SER A 15 -54.73 19.37 36.51
N LEU A 16 -54.65 19.04 35.22
CA LEU A 16 -53.44 19.17 34.41
C LEU A 16 -53.28 20.63 33.97
N LEU A 17 -52.42 21.37 34.67
CA LEU A 17 -51.90 22.65 34.16
C LEU A 17 -51.03 22.34 32.94
N ALA A 18 -51.51 22.68 31.74
CA ALA A 18 -50.70 22.67 30.53
C ALA A 18 -49.70 23.83 30.61
N ILE A 19 -48.50 23.56 31.10
CA ILE A 19 -47.35 24.46 30.95
C ILE A 19 -46.89 24.30 29.50
N THR A 20 -47.32 25.21 28.62
CA THR A 20 -46.70 25.40 27.31
C THR A 20 -45.32 26.02 27.52
N GLY A 21 -44.34 25.19 27.85
CA GLY A 21 -42.95 25.58 27.78
C GLY A 21 -42.61 25.86 26.31
N PHE A 22 -42.44 27.13 25.96
CA PHE A 22 -41.70 27.49 24.75
C PHE A 22 -40.26 27.02 24.98
N ALA A 23 -39.95 25.80 24.52
CA ALA A 23 -38.57 25.41 24.33
C ALA A 23 -38.01 26.32 23.25
N ALA A 24 -37.24 27.35 23.64
CA ALA A 24 -36.44 28.10 22.69
C ALA A 24 -35.50 27.09 22.01
N ALA A 25 -35.62 26.94 20.68
CA ALA A 25 -34.71 26.12 19.92
C ALA A 25 -33.28 26.59 20.21
N ALA A 26 -32.40 25.66 20.60
CA ALA A 26 -31.00 25.98 20.81
C ALA A 26 -30.44 26.62 19.52
N PRO A 27 -29.60 27.68 19.62
CA PRO A 27 -28.99 28.28 18.44
C PRO A 27 -28.23 27.19 17.68
N SER A 28 -28.43 27.10 16.37
CA SER A 28 -27.73 26.10 15.56
C SER A 28 -26.23 26.32 15.65
N ALA A 29 -25.46 25.23 15.57
CA ALA A 29 -24.02 25.29 15.47
C ALA A 29 -23.60 26.20 14.30
N LYS A 30 -22.48 26.87 14.47
CA LYS A 30 -21.78 27.56 13.39
C LYS A 30 -21.10 26.55 12.48
N VAL A 31 -21.03 26.83 11.19
CA VAL A 31 -20.36 26.00 10.19
C VAL A 31 -19.50 26.87 9.30
N ASP A 32 -18.37 26.31 8.88
CA ASP A 32 -17.47 26.94 7.94
C ASP A 32 -17.90 26.65 6.50
N VAL A 33 -17.81 27.67 5.66
CA VAL A 33 -18.23 27.67 4.26
C VAL A 33 -17.23 28.46 3.43
N CYS A 34 -16.84 27.89 2.30
CA CYS A 34 -16.09 28.52 1.24
C CYS A 34 -17.04 29.29 0.34
N HIS A 35 -17.08 30.60 0.55
CA HIS A 35 -17.99 31.50 -0.13
C HIS A 35 -17.41 32.02 -1.43
N LEU A 36 -18.16 31.89 -2.53
CA LEU A 36 -17.78 32.38 -3.84
C LEU A 36 -17.90 33.91 -3.92
N GLU A 37 -16.78 34.58 -4.19
CA GLU A 37 -16.74 36.00 -4.45
C GLU A 37 -17.03 36.35 -5.92
N GLY A 38 -17.43 37.60 -6.19
CA GLY A 38 -17.70 38.08 -7.55
C GLY A 38 -16.49 38.12 -8.50
N ASN A 39 -15.28 37.90 -7.99
CA ASN A 39 -14.04 37.74 -8.78
C ASN A 39 -13.73 36.26 -9.12
N GLY A 40 -14.55 35.31 -8.66
CA GLY A 40 -14.34 33.87 -8.85
C GLY A 40 -13.44 33.19 -7.82
N SER A 41 -12.91 33.91 -6.82
CA SER A 41 -12.19 33.30 -5.70
C SER A 41 -13.11 32.90 -4.57
N TYR A 42 -12.63 32.04 -3.68
CA TYR A 42 -13.36 31.61 -2.49
C TYR A 42 -12.66 32.13 -1.22
N HIS A 43 -13.43 32.44 -0.19
CA HIS A 43 -12.90 32.71 1.14
C HIS A 43 -13.74 32.03 2.22
N LEU A 44 -13.09 31.74 3.35
CA LEU A 44 -13.73 31.10 4.49
C LEU A 44 -14.65 32.08 5.23
N ILE A 45 -15.92 31.72 5.38
CA ILE A 45 -16.88 32.39 6.23
C ILE A 45 -17.46 31.43 7.27
N ASN A 46 -17.79 31.96 8.44
CA ASN A 46 -18.40 31.20 9.53
C ASN A 46 -19.88 31.58 9.72
N ILE A 47 -20.77 30.77 9.17
CA ILE A 47 -22.21 31.07 9.11
C ILE A 47 -23.00 30.29 10.15
N ASN A 48 -24.24 30.70 10.39
CA ASN A 48 -25.16 29.90 11.18
C ASN A 48 -25.56 28.65 10.39
N GLY A 49 -25.53 27.46 11.01
CA GLY A 49 -25.88 26.19 10.35
C GLY A 49 -27.25 26.18 9.65
N ASN A 50 -28.23 26.97 10.11
CA ASN A 50 -29.51 27.10 9.40
C ASN A 50 -29.39 27.79 8.01
N ALA A 51 -28.28 28.50 7.76
CA ALA A 51 -28.00 29.14 6.48
C ALA A 51 -27.21 28.26 5.51
N LEU A 52 -26.67 27.12 5.96
CA LEU A 52 -25.79 26.25 5.16
C LEU A 52 -26.45 25.85 3.83
N SER A 53 -27.68 25.35 3.87
CA SER A 53 -28.38 24.94 2.65
C SER A 53 -28.59 26.10 1.67
N ALA A 54 -28.78 27.34 2.15
CA ALA A 54 -28.91 28.51 1.29
C ALA A 54 -27.56 28.89 0.64
N HIS A 55 -26.46 28.73 1.38
CA HIS A 55 -25.11 28.93 0.86
C HIS A 55 -24.76 27.89 -0.21
N LEU A 56 -24.92 26.60 0.08
CA LEU A 56 -24.65 25.51 -0.87
C LEU A 56 -25.48 25.65 -2.17
N ASN A 57 -26.75 26.04 -2.05
CA ASN A 57 -27.65 26.18 -3.21
C ASN A 57 -27.27 27.32 -4.17
N HIS A 58 -26.34 28.21 -3.83
CA HIS A 58 -25.91 29.29 -4.72
C HIS A 58 -24.43 29.24 -5.10
N GLY A 59 -23.76 28.10 -4.88
CA GLY A 59 -22.41 27.83 -5.41
C GLY A 59 -21.28 27.91 -4.39
N ASP A 60 -21.62 28.07 -3.10
CA ASP A 60 -20.65 27.89 -2.02
C ASP A 60 -20.45 26.39 -1.72
N GLY A 61 -19.35 26.04 -1.08
CA GLY A 61 -19.10 24.70 -0.55
C GLY A 61 -18.56 24.75 0.88
N GLN A 62 -18.37 23.61 1.51
CA GLN A 62 -17.60 23.50 2.74
C GLN A 62 -16.15 23.08 2.42
N PRO A 63 -15.18 23.35 3.30
CA PRO A 63 -13.88 22.70 3.20
C PRO A 63 -14.02 21.17 3.06
N GLY A 64 -13.31 20.60 2.09
CA GLY A 64 -13.39 19.21 1.68
C GLY A 64 -14.42 18.90 0.58
N ASP A 65 -15.40 19.79 0.34
CA ASP A 65 -16.39 19.57 -0.71
C ASP A 65 -15.77 19.74 -2.12
N PRO A 66 -16.29 19.01 -3.12
CA PRO A 66 -15.98 19.27 -4.52
C PRO A 66 -16.30 20.72 -4.91
N VAL A 67 -15.43 21.35 -5.68
CA VAL A 67 -15.64 22.73 -6.13
C VAL A 67 -16.64 22.74 -7.29
N PRO A 68 -17.78 23.44 -7.18
CA PRO A 68 -18.79 23.44 -8.24
C PRO A 68 -18.23 23.89 -9.60
N GLY A 69 -18.34 23.02 -10.60
CA GLY A 69 -17.89 23.31 -11.97
C GLY A 69 -16.39 23.10 -12.23
N LEU A 70 -15.64 22.59 -11.25
CA LEU A 70 -14.24 22.19 -11.41
C LEU A 70 -14.07 20.72 -11.00
N ASP A 71 -14.17 19.82 -11.98
CA ASP A 71 -13.98 18.38 -11.76
C ASP A 71 -12.59 18.09 -11.19
N GLY A 72 -12.52 17.18 -10.22
CA GLY A 72 -11.26 16.81 -9.54
C GLY A 72 -10.69 17.87 -8.60
N LYS A 73 -11.43 18.95 -8.31
CA LYS A 73 -11.02 19.96 -7.32
C LYS A 73 -11.86 19.91 -6.07
N VAL A 74 -11.23 20.17 -4.91
CA VAL A 74 -11.91 20.34 -3.62
C VAL A 74 -11.49 21.63 -2.94
N PHE A 75 -12.29 22.11 -1.98
CA PHE A 75 -11.90 23.21 -1.12
C PHE A 75 -10.94 22.75 -0.02
N ALA A 76 -9.78 23.38 0.10
CA ALA A 76 -8.94 23.23 1.28
C ALA A 76 -9.58 23.89 2.52
N GLU A 77 -9.00 23.66 3.71
CA GLU A 77 -9.40 24.31 4.97
C GLU A 77 -9.41 25.85 4.89
N ASP A 78 -8.54 26.44 4.08
CA ASP A 78 -8.48 27.88 3.84
C ASP A 78 -9.31 28.35 2.63
N CYS A 79 -10.12 27.45 2.07
CA CYS A 79 -10.92 27.64 0.85
C CYS A 79 -10.10 27.90 -0.43
N SER A 80 -8.79 27.62 -0.42
CA SER A 80 -8.07 27.48 -1.68
C SER A 80 -8.60 26.28 -2.46
N VAL A 81 -8.64 26.41 -3.79
CA VAL A 81 -9.05 25.33 -4.70
C VAL A 81 -7.82 24.47 -4.95
N ILE A 82 -7.87 23.22 -4.48
CA ILE A 82 -6.79 22.24 -4.61
C ILE A 82 -7.27 21.03 -5.40
N ASP A 83 -6.34 20.24 -5.94
CA ASP A 83 -6.68 18.91 -6.46
C ASP A 83 -7.23 18.03 -5.34
N ALA A 84 -8.29 17.28 -5.65
CA ALA A 84 -8.76 16.20 -4.79
C ALA A 84 -7.61 15.22 -4.58
N ALA A 85 -7.48 14.69 -3.36
CA ALA A 85 -6.57 13.57 -3.15
C ALA A 85 -7.10 12.37 -3.97
N PRO A 86 -6.23 11.61 -4.65
CA PRO A 86 -6.65 10.44 -5.40
C PRO A 86 -7.29 9.41 -4.47
N ASP A 87 -8.31 8.72 -4.95
CA ASP A 87 -8.95 7.63 -4.25
C ASP A 87 -8.00 6.43 -4.19
N ASN A 88 -7.91 5.81 -3.03
CA ASN A 88 -7.32 4.50 -2.91
C ASN A 88 -8.30 3.47 -3.51
N ILE A 89 -7.90 2.80 -4.61
CA ILE A 89 -8.76 1.85 -5.34
C ILE A 89 -8.35 0.39 -5.10
N TYR A 90 -7.16 0.16 -4.54
CA TYR A 90 -6.70 -1.14 -4.03
C TYR A 90 -5.61 -0.92 -2.98
N ASP A 91 -5.67 -1.65 -1.86
CA ASP A 91 -4.69 -1.50 -0.78
C ASP A 91 -4.46 -2.79 0.01
N SER A 92 -3.31 -3.41 -0.21
CA SER A 92 -2.82 -4.53 0.61
C SER A 92 -1.74 -4.11 1.61
N ILE A 93 -1.47 -2.81 1.77
CA ILE A 93 -0.50 -2.31 2.76
C ILE A 93 -1.11 -2.40 4.17
N PRO A 94 -0.55 -3.23 5.07
CA PRO A 94 -1.11 -3.38 6.41
C PRO A 94 -1.08 -2.08 7.20
N SER A 95 -2.17 -1.82 7.93
CA SER A 95 -2.28 -0.65 8.83
C SER A 95 -1.18 -0.61 9.90
N VAL A 96 -0.68 -1.77 10.31
CA VAL A 96 0.52 -1.91 11.14
C VAL A 96 1.65 -2.31 10.21
N TYR A 97 2.50 -1.36 9.85
CA TYR A 97 3.62 -1.59 8.95
C TYR A 97 4.82 -2.15 9.73
N PRO A 98 5.19 -3.44 9.58
CA PRO A 98 6.31 -4.03 10.29
C PRO A 98 7.65 -3.53 9.75
N GLY A 99 8.71 -3.68 10.53
CA GLY A 99 10.07 -3.39 10.11
C GLY A 99 10.59 -4.31 9.00
N SER A 100 9.98 -5.49 8.82
CA SER A 100 10.31 -6.44 7.74
C SER A 100 9.07 -7.23 7.37
N PHE A 101 8.86 -7.45 6.07
CA PHE A 101 7.87 -8.41 5.60
C PHE A 101 8.52 -9.77 5.28
N PRO A 102 7.74 -10.86 5.24
CA PRO A 102 8.01 -11.95 4.31
C PRO A 102 8.16 -11.38 2.88
N SER A 103 9.02 -11.97 2.05
CA SER A 103 9.34 -11.35 0.76
C SER A 103 9.89 -12.36 -0.25
N LEU A 104 9.68 -12.10 -1.54
CA LEU A 104 10.26 -12.88 -2.64
C LEU A 104 11.55 -12.22 -3.14
N GLY A 105 12.66 -12.92 -3.03
CA GLY A 105 13.99 -12.38 -3.36
C GLY A 105 14.49 -12.77 -4.73
N TYR A 106 14.74 -11.79 -5.60
CA TYR A 106 14.88 -12.06 -7.02
C TYR A 106 16.14 -12.85 -7.36
N GLU A 107 17.26 -12.50 -6.72
CA GLU A 107 18.50 -13.25 -6.86
C GLU A 107 18.36 -14.69 -6.36
N ALA A 108 17.67 -14.88 -5.23
CA ALA A 108 17.58 -16.18 -4.58
C ALA A 108 16.64 -17.14 -5.30
N THR A 109 15.61 -16.61 -5.97
CA THR A 109 14.55 -17.40 -6.61
C THR A 109 14.53 -17.27 -8.13
N SER A 110 15.66 -16.83 -8.71
CA SER A 110 15.84 -16.72 -10.16
C SER A 110 14.70 -15.95 -10.87
N THR A 111 14.23 -14.88 -10.23
CA THR A 111 13.01 -14.16 -10.60
C THR A 111 13.32 -12.97 -11.50
N ASP A 112 12.47 -12.79 -12.50
CA ASP A 112 12.58 -11.70 -13.47
C ASP A 112 11.44 -10.67 -13.30
N GLU A 113 10.25 -11.13 -12.93
CA GLU A 113 9.07 -10.30 -12.65
C GLU A 113 8.13 -10.99 -11.64
N PHE A 114 7.54 -10.25 -10.71
CA PHE A 114 6.63 -10.79 -9.70
C PHE A 114 5.48 -9.82 -9.38
N GLY A 115 4.27 -10.34 -9.27
CA GLY A 115 3.11 -9.56 -8.90
C GLY A 115 1.85 -10.40 -8.76
N ASP A 116 0.69 -9.80 -9.02
CA ASP A 116 -0.60 -10.40 -8.66
C ASP A 116 -1.73 -9.92 -9.57
N HIS A 117 -2.86 -10.62 -9.49
CA HIS A 117 -4.12 -10.28 -10.12
C HIS A 117 -5.07 -9.62 -9.10
N ILE A 118 -5.38 -8.35 -9.34
CA ILE A 118 -6.18 -7.53 -8.42
C ILE A 118 -7.39 -6.93 -9.11
N SER A 119 -8.47 -6.74 -8.35
CA SER A 119 -9.64 -5.97 -8.76
C SER A 119 -9.80 -4.73 -7.89
N PHE A 120 -10.22 -3.64 -8.53
CA PHE A 120 -10.31 -2.32 -7.92
C PHE A 120 -11.71 -2.06 -7.36
N ASP A 121 -11.77 -1.42 -6.18
CA ASP A 121 -13.01 -0.87 -5.64
C ASP A 121 -13.32 0.50 -6.26
N GLY A 122 -14.51 1.03 -5.99
CA GLY A 122 -14.94 2.34 -6.45
C GLY A 122 -15.01 2.45 -7.99
N THR A 123 -15.05 3.69 -8.47
CA THR A 123 -15.20 4.00 -9.90
C THR A 123 -14.04 4.80 -10.50
N SER A 124 -13.14 5.28 -9.67
CA SER A 124 -11.96 6.07 -10.07
C SER A 124 -10.98 5.16 -10.81
N ARG A 125 -10.52 5.57 -11.98
CA ARG A 125 -9.73 4.73 -12.90
C ARG A 125 -8.63 5.49 -13.62
N SER A 126 -8.52 6.80 -13.44
CA SER A 126 -7.36 7.57 -13.91
C SER A 126 -6.20 7.36 -12.93
N LEU A 127 -5.30 6.43 -13.24
CA LEU A 127 -4.20 6.06 -12.35
C LEU A 127 -3.32 7.27 -12.04
N ASP A 128 -3.13 7.52 -10.75
CA ASP A 128 -2.31 8.60 -10.23
C ASP A 128 -0.95 8.09 -9.75
N SER A 129 -0.96 7.06 -8.91
CA SER A 129 0.26 6.51 -8.32
C SER A 129 0.09 5.05 -7.90
N VAL A 130 1.20 4.34 -7.86
CA VAL A 130 1.28 2.99 -7.28
C VAL A 130 2.39 2.95 -6.25
N GLU A 131 2.04 2.58 -5.02
CA GLU A 131 2.97 2.33 -3.95
C GLU A 131 3.28 0.84 -3.89
N VAL A 132 4.56 0.48 -3.88
CA VAL A 132 5.04 -0.90 -3.78
C VAL A 132 5.92 -1.04 -2.55
N SER A 133 5.62 -1.99 -1.68
CA SER A 133 6.50 -2.30 -0.56
C SER A 133 7.57 -3.31 -0.98
N LEU A 134 8.81 -2.98 -0.63
CA LEU A 134 9.98 -3.84 -0.82
C LEU A 134 10.58 -4.16 0.53
N THR A 135 11.34 -5.25 0.62
CA THR A 135 12.11 -5.60 1.82
C THR A 135 13.54 -5.84 1.39
N ASN A 136 14.48 -5.03 1.90
CA ASN A 136 15.91 -5.20 1.62
C ASN A 136 16.62 -5.89 2.77
N TRP A 137 17.41 -6.92 2.45
CA TRP A 137 18.21 -7.68 3.39
C TRP A 137 19.70 -7.29 3.39
N ALA A 138 20.13 -6.47 2.42
CA ALA A 138 21.52 -6.03 2.34
C ALA A 138 21.89 -5.11 3.50
N CYS A 139 22.99 -5.44 4.18
CA CYS A 139 23.68 -4.53 5.08
C CYS A 139 24.67 -3.66 4.30
N GLU A 140 24.94 -2.43 4.73
CA GLU A 140 25.85 -1.54 3.99
C GLU A 140 27.25 -2.15 3.86
N ASN A 141 27.78 -2.70 4.95
CA ASN A 141 29.10 -3.34 4.94
C ASN A 141 29.16 -4.71 4.24
N ASP A 142 28.08 -5.15 3.59
CA ASP A 142 28.12 -6.34 2.73
C ASP A 142 28.92 -6.06 1.46
N PHE A 143 28.91 -4.80 0.98
CA PHE A 143 29.52 -4.39 -0.27
C PHE A 143 30.25 -3.06 -0.14
N ASP A 144 31.43 -2.96 -0.74
CA ASP A 144 32.10 -1.69 -0.97
C ASP A 144 31.72 -1.12 -2.34
N ASN A 145 31.51 0.19 -2.43
CA ASN A 145 31.39 0.87 -3.71
C ASN A 145 32.76 1.42 -4.15
N VAL A 146 33.42 0.73 -5.07
CA VAL A 146 34.73 1.11 -5.59
C VAL A 146 34.56 1.67 -6.99
N GLY A 147 34.55 3.01 -7.09
CA GLY A 147 34.47 3.69 -8.38
C GLY A 147 33.15 3.50 -9.13
N GLY A 148 32.03 3.34 -8.41
CA GLY A 148 30.71 3.09 -8.99
C GLY A 148 30.40 1.61 -9.22
N THR A 149 31.30 0.70 -8.84
CA THR A 149 31.11 -0.75 -8.92
C THR A 149 31.02 -1.34 -7.52
N TRP A 150 29.99 -2.14 -7.28
CA TRP A 150 29.84 -2.89 -6.04
C TRP A 150 30.80 -4.07 -6.01
N VAL A 151 31.50 -4.24 -4.89
CA VAL A 151 32.40 -5.36 -4.63
C VAL A 151 31.98 -5.99 -3.31
N PRO A 152 31.75 -7.31 -3.26
CA PRO A 152 31.50 -7.99 -1.99
C PRO A 152 32.64 -7.72 -1.01
N ASN A 153 32.31 -7.25 0.20
CA ASN A 153 33.26 -6.97 1.27
C ASN A 153 33.11 -7.98 2.42
N ARG A 154 31.86 -8.32 2.78
CA ARG A 154 31.58 -9.37 3.77
C ARG A 154 31.39 -10.73 3.09
N ASP A 155 32.42 -11.57 3.11
CA ASP A 155 32.42 -12.94 2.56
C ASP A 155 31.64 -13.97 3.42
N GLY A 156 30.71 -13.53 4.27
CA GLY A 156 29.90 -14.40 5.10
C GLY A 156 30.68 -15.23 6.14
N TYR A 157 31.87 -14.77 6.54
CA TYR A 157 32.66 -15.43 7.58
C TYR A 157 32.04 -15.24 8.97
N ALA A 158 32.30 -16.23 9.84
CA ALA A 158 31.73 -16.27 11.18
C ALA A 158 32.14 -15.06 12.04
N GLY A 159 31.17 -14.30 12.52
CA GLY A 159 31.36 -13.30 13.58
C GLY A 159 31.45 -11.84 13.13
N GLU A 160 31.33 -11.55 11.84
CA GLU A 160 31.28 -10.17 11.35
C GLU A 160 29.87 -9.59 11.46
N ALA A 161 29.74 -8.46 12.15
CA ALA A 161 28.46 -7.81 12.36
C ALA A 161 27.96 -7.11 11.10
N CYS A 162 26.65 -7.10 10.90
CA CYS A 162 26.01 -6.14 10.02
C CYS A 162 26.19 -4.73 10.62
N VAL A 163 26.86 -3.88 9.85
CA VAL A 163 27.09 -2.46 10.16
C VAL A 163 26.59 -1.62 8.99
N THR A 164 25.59 -0.79 9.30
CA THR A 164 24.97 0.18 8.39
C THR A 164 24.99 1.56 9.04
N THR A 165 25.48 2.54 8.29
CA THR A 165 25.33 3.97 8.59
C THR A 165 23.85 4.32 8.54
N PRO A 166 23.23 4.86 9.61
CA PRO A 166 21.81 5.16 9.61
C PRO A 166 21.39 6.07 8.45
N GLY A 167 20.40 5.63 7.66
CA GLY A 167 19.88 6.37 6.50
C GLY A 167 20.71 6.23 5.23
N SER A 168 21.73 5.36 5.18
CA SER A 168 22.42 5.05 3.94
C SER A 168 21.54 4.24 2.99
N PHE A 169 21.78 4.43 1.70
CA PHE A 169 21.02 3.80 0.62
C PHE A 169 21.90 3.57 -0.61
N PHE A 170 21.40 2.78 -1.55
CA PHE A 170 21.93 2.68 -2.90
C PHE A 170 20.83 2.98 -3.91
N ASN A 171 21.20 3.49 -5.08
CA ASN A 171 20.23 3.74 -6.13
C ASN A 171 20.01 2.48 -7.00
N HIS A 172 18.76 2.17 -7.33
CA HIS A 172 18.43 1.02 -8.17
C HIS A 172 17.21 1.29 -9.06
N PRO A 173 17.27 0.99 -10.37
CA PRO A 173 16.11 1.05 -11.26
C PRO A 173 15.12 -0.07 -10.94
N ILE A 174 13.85 0.26 -10.79
CA ILE A 174 12.76 -0.69 -10.61
C ILE A 174 11.65 -0.34 -11.60
N THR A 175 11.08 -1.36 -12.21
CA THR A 175 10.00 -1.26 -13.18
C THR A 175 8.71 -1.77 -12.58
N LEU A 176 7.62 -1.05 -12.81
CA LEU A 176 6.26 -1.54 -12.61
C LEU A 176 5.58 -1.68 -13.97
N ASN A 177 5.09 -2.87 -14.27
CA ASN A 177 4.25 -3.17 -15.42
C ASN A 177 2.81 -3.41 -14.97
N ILE A 178 1.86 -2.91 -15.76
CA ILE A 178 0.43 -3.09 -15.55
C ILE A 178 -0.15 -3.66 -16.83
N TYR A 179 -0.84 -4.79 -16.73
CA TYR A 179 -1.39 -5.55 -17.84
C TYR A 179 -2.91 -5.67 -17.71
N GLU A 180 -3.58 -5.71 -18.85
CA GLU A 180 -4.96 -6.22 -18.96
C GLU A 180 -5.02 -7.66 -18.46
N VAL A 181 -6.20 -8.10 -18.03
CA VAL A 181 -6.47 -9.49 -17.68
C VAL A 181 -7.13 -10.19 -18.88
N ASP A 182 -6.49 -11.24 -19.40
CA ASP A 182 -7.09 -12.11 -20.42
C ASP A 182 -7.93 -13.21 -19.75
N ASN A 183 -9.25 -12.99 -19.73
CA ASN A 183 -10.25 -13.93 -19.24
C ASN A 183 -10.89 -14.79 -20.36
N SER A 184 -10.25 -14.91 -21.53
CA SER A 184 -10.77 -15.75 -22.62
C SER A 184 -10.60 -17.26 -22.35
N GLY A 185 -9.71 -17.62 -21.42
CA GLY A 185 -9.43 -18.98 -20.97
C GLY A 185 -10.25 -19.45 -19.78
N VAL A 186 -9.91 -20.63 -19.27
CA VAL A 186 -10.49 -21.16 -18.02
C VAL A 186 -9.90 -20.49 -16.78
N ASP A 187 -8.64 -20.08 -16.87
CA ASP A 187 -7.88 -19.39 -15.85
C ASP A 187 -7.47 -18.01 -16.40
N PRO A 188 -7.41 -16.96 -15.57
CA PRO A 188 -6.89 -15.65 -15.98
C PRO A 188 -5.44 -15.74 -16.46
N ALA A 189 -5.11 -14.96 -17.49
CA ALA A 189 -3.77 -14.87 -18.03
C ALA A 189 -3.35 -13.41 -18.24
N VAL A 190 -2.04 -13.17 -18.37
CA VAL A 190 -1.49 -11.85 -18.68
C VAL A 190 -1.97 -11.41 -20.07
N GLY A 191 -2.65 -10.27 -20.12
CA GLY A 191 -3.13 -9.65 -21.36
C GLY A 191 -2.16 -8.65 -21.96
N SER A 192 -2.68 -7.64 -22.64
CA SER A 192 -1.87 -6.57 -23.23
C SER A 192 -1.32 -5.63 -22.15
N LEU A 193 -0.10 -5.13 -22.34
CA LEU A 193 0.49 -4.11 -21.46
C LEU A 193 -0.29 -2.80 -21.57
N ILE A 194 -0.78 -2.30 -20.43
CA ILE A 194 -1.48 -1.01 -20.27
C ILE A 194 -0.46 0.10 -20.07
N ALA A 195 0.45 -0.08 -19.11
CA ALA A 195 1.45 0.90 -18.74
C ALA A 195 2.70 0.22 -18.19
N THR A 196 3.84 0.88 -18.39
CA THR A 196 5.12 0.50 -17.82
C THR A 196 5.86 1.76 -17.39
N VAL A 197 6.40 1.76 -16.17
CA VAL A 197 7.22 2.84 -15.65
C VAL A 197 8.46 2.24 -15.02
N THR A 198 9.62 2.73 -15.42
CA THR A 198 10.90 2.44 -14.74
C THR A 198 11.39 3.72 -14.09
N ASP A 199 11.61 3.65 -12.78
CA ASP A 199 12.17 4.75 -12.00
C ASP A 199 13.35 4.29 -11.16
N ASN A 200 14.22 5.25 -10.83
CA ASN A 200 15.37 5.03 -9.97
C ASN A 200 15.00 5.38 -8.53
N PHE A 201 15.10 4.41 -7.64
CA PHE A 201 14.77 4.59 -6.23
C PHE A 201 16.00 4.53 -5.34
N ASP A 202 15.96 5.28 -4.25
CA ASP A 202 16.93 5.18 -3.16
C ASP A 202 16.51 4.04 -2.24
N ILE A 203 17.21 2.92 -2.36
CA ILE A 203 16.96 1.68 -1.64
C ILE A 203 17.73 1.70 -0.31
N PRO A 204 17.05 1.79 0.84
CA PRO A 204 17.72 1.84 2.13
C PRO A 204 18.39 0.50 2.43
N PHE A 205 19.61 0.55 2.99
CA PHE A 205 20.20 -0.62 3.62
C PHE A 205 19.44 -0.96 4.91
N ARG A 206 19.46 -2.24 5.29
CA ARG A 206 18.85 -2.62 6.57
C ARG A 206 19.64 -2.06 7.75
N PRO A 207 18.99 -1.81 8.91
CA PRO A 207 19.68 -1.37 10.12
C PRO A 207 20.80 -2.33 10.58
N SER A 208 21.79 -1.77 11.30
CA SER A 208 22.86 -2.54 11.94
C SER A 208 22.30 -3.57 12.92
N TRP A 209 23.06 -4.64 13.17
CA TRP A 209 22.75 -5.61 14.23
C TRP A 209 22.55 -4.91 15.59
N ASP A 210 21.48 -5.29 16.29
CA ASP A 210 21.18 -4.77 17.62
C ASP A 210 21.80 -5.65 18.72
N SER A 211 22.98 -5.25 19.19
CA SER A 211 23.70 -5.96 20.25
C SER A 211 23.03 -5.95 21.64
N VAL A 212 21.96 -5.19 21.83
CA VAL A 212 21.25 -5.08 23.12
C VAL A 212 20.02 -5.96 23.13
N ASN A 213 19.19 -5.87 22.08
CA ASN A 213 17.90 -6.55 22.02
C ASN A 213 17.98 -7.88 21.25
N CYS A 214 18.94 -8.05 20.33
CA CYS A 214 19.07 -9.21 19.45
C CYS A 214 20.30 -10.06 19.81
N THR A 215 20.26 -10.67 20.99
CA THR A 215 21.37 -11.42 21.59
C THR A 215 21.18 -12.94 21.60
N GLY A 216 20.07 -13.44 21.05
CA GLY A 216 19.74 -14.86 21.00
C GLY A 216 20.54 -15.64 19.94
N THR A 217 20.47 -16.97 20.01
CA THR A 217 20.98 -17.85 18.95
C THR A 217 20.23 -17.55 17.64
N GLY A 218 20.97 -17.36 16.55
CA GLY A 218 20.43 -16.94 15.26
C GLY A 218 20.16 -15.44 15.16
N GLN A 219 20.63 -14.64 16.12
CA GLN A 219 20.46 -13.18 16.13
C GLN A 219 21.79 -12.42 16.22
N THR A 220 22.84 -13.07 16.70
CA THR A 220 24.17 -12.46 16.86
C THR A 220 25.04 -12.72 15.62
N PRO A 221 26.02 -11.86 15.31
CA PRO A 221 26.96 -12.06 14.20
C PRO A 221 27.66 -13.42 14.17
N THR A 222 27.90 -14.02 15.33
CA THR A 222 28.55 -15.33 15.46
C THR A 222 27.62 -16.52 15.28
N THR A 223 26.30 -16.33 15.33
CA THR A 223 25.30 -17.41 15.22
C THR A 223 24.34 -17.23 14.04
N ASP A 224 24.30 -16.04 13.44
CA ASP A 224 23.51 -15.67 12.27
C ASP A 224 24.44 -15.43 11.07
N ILE A 225 25.01 -16.51 10.57
CA ILE A 225 25.97 -16.50 9.47
C ILE A 225 25.22 -16.90 8.18
N PRO A 226 25.39 -16.19 7.05
CA PRO A 226 26.35 -15.11 6.79
C PRO A 226 25.81 -13.68 7.04
N PHE A 227 24.61 -13.55 7.60
CA PHE A 227 23.87 -12.28 7.63
C PHE A 227 24.40 -11.26 8.63
N GLY A 228 25.18 -11.68 9.63
CA GLY A 228 25.85 -10.76 10.56
C GLY A 228 24.94 -10.23 11.67
N GLY A 229 23.83 -10.92 11.96
CA GLY A 229 22.91 -10.61 13.04
C GLY A 229 21.65 -9.87 12.61
N THR A 230 20.68 -9.78 13.52
CA THR A 230 19.37 -9.15 13.31
C THR A 230 19.24 -7.82 14.04
N TRP A 231 18.31 -6.98 13.60
CA TRP A 231 17.99 -5.72 14.27
C TRP A 231 16.61 -5.80 14.92
N PHE A 232 16.40 -5.07 16.01
CA PHE A 232 15.13 -5.14 16.74
C PHE A 232 14.10 -4.22 16.10
N ASP A 233 13.04 -4.82 15.57
CA ASP A 233 11.85 -4.10 15.14
C ASP A 233 10.90 -3.90 16.33
N PRO A 234 10.72 -2.66 16.82
CA PRO A 234 9.80 -2.38 17.91
C PRO A 234 8.33 -2.54 17.52
N VAL A 235 7.99 -2.52 16.22
CA VAL A 235 6.62 -2.71 15.75
C VAL A 235 6.23 -4.18 15.86
N ALA A 236 7.04 -5.09 15.31
CA ALA A 236 6.83 -6.53 15.48
C ALA A 236 7.19 -7.03 16.89
N GLY A 237 7.97 -6.27 17.66
CA GLY A 237 8.52 -6.71 18.95
C GLY A 237 9.49 -7.89 18.78
N ALA A 238 10.20 -7.94 17.65
CA ALA A 238 11.00 -9.09 17.24
C ALA A 238 12.31 -8.65 16.57
N CYS A 239 13.30 -9.54 16.60
CA CYS A 239 14.54 -9.35 15.85
C CYS A 239 14.38 -9.88 14.43
N VAL A 240 14.62 -9.03 13.44
CA VAL A 240 14.36 -9.30 12.02
C VAL A 240 15.60 -9.10 11.15
N HIS A 241 15.58 -9.71 9.96
CA HIS A 241 16.64 -9.59 8.98
C HIS A 241 16.41 -8.43 8.02
N GLY A 242 15.25 -8.38 7.35
CA GLY A 242 14.98 -7.38 6.32
C GLY A 242 14.65 -6.00 6.89
N TYR A 243 14.62 -5.02 6.00
CA TYR A 243 14.08 -3.69 6.24
C TYR A 243 13.03 -3.38 5.17
N ALA A 244 11.78 -3.26 5.61
CA ALA A 244 10.64 -2.95 4.77
C ALA A 244 10.51 -1.44 4.55
N PHE A 245 10.26 -1.03 3.31
CA PHE A 245 10.03 0.36 2.91
C PHE A 245 9.15 0.39 1.66
N ASN A 246 8.56 1.56 1.39
CA ASN A 246 7.71 1.76 0.23
C ASN A 246 8.41 2.64 -0.81
N ILE A 247 8.24 2.28 -2.06
CA ILE A 247 8.54 3.13 -3.22
C ILE A 247 7.23 3.54 -3.88
N THR A 248 7.22 4.70 -4.54
CA THR A 248 6.03 5.22 -5.22
C THR A 248 6.35 5.55 -6.66
N PHE A 249 5.62 4.91 -7.57
CA PHE A 249 5.62 5.23 -8.99
C PHE A 249 4.58 6.32 -9.26
N ASP A 250 4.96 7.36 -10.00
CA ASP A 250 4.09 8.45 -10.40
C ASP A 250 3.54 8.22 -11.81
N PHE A 251 2.22 8.13 -11.93
CA PHE A 251 1.46 7.98 -13.17
C PHE A 251 0.61 9.22 -13.50
N SER A 252 0.59 10.23 -12.63
CA SER A 252 -0.32 11.39 -12.69
C SER A 252 -0.26 12.15 -14.02
N THR A 253 0.87 12.08 -14.73
CA THR A 253 1.09 12.74 -16.02
C THR A 253 0.96 11.83 -17.24
N LEU A 254 0.80 10.52 -17.03
CA LEU A 254 0.75 9.52 -18.11
C LEU A 254 -0.66 9.34 -18.70
N GLY A 255 -1.71 9.76 -17.98
CA GLY A 255 -3.09 9.67 -18.44
C GLY A 255 -3.56 8.23 -18.62
N VAL A 256 -3.08 7.32 -17.76
CA VAL A 256 -3.42 5.90 -17.79
C VAL A 256 -4.82 5.69 -17.22
N THR A 257 -5.71 5.10 -18.00
CA THR A 257 -7.02 4.65 -17.51
C THR A 257 -7.00 3.14 -17.28
N LEU A 258 -7.32 2.73 -16.06
CA LEU A 258 -7.34 1.33 -15.67
C LEU A 258 -8.70 0.66 -15.95
N PRO A 259 -8.72 -0.64 -16.29
CA PRO A 259 -9.92 -1.47 -16.26
C PRO A 259 -10.39 -1.76 -14.81
N GLU A 260 -11.39 -2.63 -14.63
CA GLU A 260 -11.87 -3.04 -13.29
C GLU A 260 -10.89 -3.94 -12.55
N GLU A 261 -10.07 -4.69 -13.28
CA GLU A 261 -9.06 -5.62 -12.75
C GLU A 261 -7.81 -5.60 -13.63
N VAL A 262 -6.65 -5.80 -13.01
CA VAL A 262 -5.36 -5.84 -13.69
C VAL A 262 -4.51 -6.96 -13.16
N ILE A 263 -3.55 -7.39 -13.97
CA ILE A 263 -2.35 -8.07 -13.47
C ILE A 263 -1.24 -7.03 -13.44
N PHE A 264 -0.53 -6.89 -12.33
CA PHE A 264 0.67 -6.06 -12.26
C PHE A 264 1.90 -6.93 -12.02
N GLY A 265 3.06 -6.42 -12.42
CA GLY A 265 4.35 -7.07 -12.18
C GLY A 265 5.42 -6.04 -11.83
N VAL A 266 6.19 -6.35 -10.79
CA VAL A 266 7.39 -5.59 -10.39
C VAL A 266 8.59 -6.29 -11.00
N ALA A 267 9.50 -5.55 -11.63
CA ALA A 267 10.69 -6.11 -12.26
C ALA A 267 11.92 -5.25 -11.94
N TYR A 268 13.06 -5.88 -11.69
CA TYR A 268 14.36 -5.23 -11.57
C TYR A 268 15.48 -6.24 -11.79
N ASN A 269 16.67 -5.73 -12.12
CA ASN A 269 17.82 -6.57 -12.46
C ASN A 269 18.72 -6.77 -11.26
N THR A 270 18.99 -8.02 -10.92
CA THR A 270 20.00 -8.38 -9.92
C THR A 270 21.34 -8.72 -10.59
N ALA A 271 22.23 -9.43 -9.89
CA ALA A 271 23.49 -9.84 -10.47
C ALA A 271 23.28 -10.83 -11.62
N ASN A 272 22.38 -11.80 -11.43
CA ASN A 272 22.19 -12.91 -12.35
C ASN A 272 20.76 -13.05 -12.89
N HIS A 273 19.81 -12.27 -12.39
CA HIS A 273 18.37 -12.38 -12.70
C HIS A 273 17.76 -11.00 -13.01
N GLY A 274 16.53 -10.99 -13.51
CA GLY A 274 15.91 -9.86 -14.19
C GLY A 274 16.02 -9.96 -15.72
N ASP A 275 15.23 -9.16 -16.43
CA ASP A 275 15.22 -9.08 -17.90
C ASP A 275 16.62 -8.80 -18.50
N SER A 276 17.45 -8.02 -17.80
CA SER A 276 18.82 -7.72 -18.21
C SER A 276 19.77 -7.72 -17.00
N PRO A 277 20.23 -8.90 -16.55
CA PRO A 277 21.04 -9.02 -15.34
C PRO A 277 22.30 -8.14 -15.39
N LEU A 278 22.66 -7.56 -14.26
CA LEU A 278 23.75 -6.59 -14.15
C LEU A 278 25.13 -7.25 -14.32
N GLY A 279 25.23 -8.58 -14.15
CA GLY A 279 26.46 -9.36 -14.29
C GLY A 279 27.49 -9.11 -13.19
N ILE A 280 27.13 -8.34 -12.17
CA ILE A 280 28.00 -7.95 -11.05
C ILE A 280 27.19 -8.12 -9.75
N ALA A 281 27.82 -8.63 -8.70
CA ALA A 281 27.19 -8.72 -7.38
C ALA A 281 27.02 -7.34 -6.75
N GLY A 282 25.90 -7.11 -6.08
CA GLY A 282 25.63 -5.85 -5.38
C GLY A 282 24.48 -5.98 -4.41
N PRO A 283 24.15 -4.89 -3.69
CA PRO A 283 23.14 -4.93 -2.64
C PRO A 283 21.72 -5.20 -3.15
N TYR A 284 21.45 -4.91 -4.43
CA TYR A 284 20.21 -5.30 -5.12
C TYR A 284 19.96 -6.81 -5.14
N SER A 285 20.99 -7.65 -5.00
CA SER A 285 20.81 -9.11 -4.90
C SER A 285 20.16 -9.56 -3.57
N SER A 286 19.96 -8.65 -2.62
CA SER A 286 19.21 -8.88 -1.39
C SER A 286 17.96 -8.00 -1.28
N LEU A 287 17.61 -7.30 -2.36
CA LEU A 287 16.34 -6.62 -2.49
C LEU A 287 15.27 -7.63 -2.88
N ASN A 288 14.11 -7.53 -2.24
CA ASN A 288 12.99 -8.46 -2.40
C ASN A 288 11.67 -7.68 -2.51
N VAL A 289 10.66 -8.25 -3.16
CA VAL A 289 9.29 -7.72 -3.14
C VAL A 289 8.55 -8.23 -1.90
N SER A 290 7.95 -7.33 -1.13
CA SER A 290 7.26 -7.68 0.11
C SER A 290 5.94 -8.38 -0.17
N VAL A 291 5.64 -9.40 0.64
CA VAL A 291 4.34 -10.07 0.65
C VAL A 291 3.76 -10.08 2.07
N THR A 292 2.43 -10.04 2.17
CA THR A 292 1.70 -10.13 3.44
C THR A 292 0.68 -11.26 3.38
N THR A 293 0.26 -11.74 4.54
CA THR A 293 -0.91 -12.63 4.68
C THR A 293 -2.19 -11.88 5.04
N ASP A 294 -2.09 -10.57 5.28
CA ASP A 294 -3.25 -9.72 5.55
C ASP A 294 -4.05 -9.53 4.26
N ALA A 295 -5.38 -9.55 4.38
CA ALA A 295 -6.25 -9.26 3.26
C ALA A 295 -6.15 -7.78 2.87
N ALA A 296 -6.33 -7.49 1.58
CA ALA A 296 -6.49 -6.12 1.11
C ALA A 296 -7.65 -5.42 1.85
N THR A 297 -7.43 -4.18 2.26
CA THR A 297 -8.42 -3.34 2.94
C THR A 297 -9.31 -2.57 1.97
N VAL A 298 -8.84 -2.39 0.74
CA VAL A 298 -9.56 -1.81 -0.40
C VAL A 298 -9.29 -2.68 -1.64
N GLY A 299 -10.29 -2.82 -2.51
CA GLY A 299 -10.22 -3.74 -3.65
C GLY A 299 -10.15 -5.20 -3.21
N THR A 300 -9.72 -6.09 -4.09
CA THR A 300 -9.62 -7.53 -3.79
C THR A 300 -8.45 -8.16 -4.53
N ASN A 301 -7.67 -8.98 -3.84
CA ASN A 301 -6.84 -9.99 -4.51
C ASN A 301 -7.80 -11.05 -5.05
N VAL A 302 -7.90 -11.14 -6.38
CA VAL A 302 -8.93 -11.93 -7.07
C VAL A 302 -8.70 -13.42 -6.85
N GLU A 303 -7.43 -13.83 -6.75
CA GLU A 303 -7.03 -15.23 -6.73
C GLU A 303 -6.18 -15.52 -5.49
N ALA A 304 -6.86 -15.82 -4.38
CA ALA A 304 -6.16 -16.34 -3.19
C ALA A 304 -5.30 -17.57 -3.57
N ASP A 305 -4.13 -17.71 -2.93
CA ASP A 305 -3.16 -18.79 -3.20
C ASP A 305 -2.61 -18.79 -4.64
N THR A 306 -2.62 -17.64 -5.29
CA THR A 306 -2.10 -17.44 -6.64
C THR A 306 -1.33 -16.13 -6.71
N VAL A 307 -0.29 -16.11 -7.53
CA VAL A 307 0.46 -14.92 -7.91
C VAL A 307 0.77 -15.00 -9.40
N PHE A 308 1.31 -13.92 -9.96
CA PHE A 308 1.94 -13.95 -11.27
C PHE A 308 3.44 -13.87 -11.08
N TRP A 309 4.16 -14.82 -11.69
CA TRP A 309 5.59 -14.97 -11.47
C TRP A 309 6.32 -15.37 -12.74
N ASP A 310 7.41 -14.64 -13.01
CA ASP A 310 8.42 -15.01 -13.97
C ASP A 310 9.68 -15.50 -13.24
N THR A 311 10.00 -16.78 -13.40
CA THR A 311 11.26 -17.35 -12.93
C THR A 311 11.84 -18.30 -13.98
N SER A 312 13.14 -18.21 -14.16
CA SER A 312 13.90 -19.09 -15.05
C SER A 312 14.12 -20.50 -14.47
N PHE A 313 13.80 -20.73 -13.19
CA PHE A 313 13.97 -22.05 -12.56
C PHE A 313 12.64 -22.79 -12.34
N ALA A 314 12.41 -23.83 -13.14
CA ALA A 314 11.21 -24.66 -13.10
C ALA A 314 10.82 -25.17 -11.70
N GLY A 315 11.80 -25.49 -10.85
CA GLY A 315 11.54 -26.04 -9.52
C GLY A 315 10.93 -25.07 -8.51
N PHE A 316 10.88 -23.78 -8.83
CA PHE A 316 10.23 -22.79 -7.97
C PHE A 316 8.74 -22.65 -8.22
N TYR A 317 8.28 -22.84 -9.45
CA TYR A 317 6.85 -22.84 -9.76
C TYR A 317 6.10 -23.94 -9.00
N CYS A 318 4.85 -23.65 -8.59
CA CYS A 318 3.97 -24.62 -7.94
C CYS A 318 3.76 -25.88 -8.79
N ASP A 319 3.79 -25.73 -10.12
CA ASP A 319 3.62 -26.81 -11.09
C ASP A 319 4.93 -27.47 -11.55
N SER A 320 6.07 -27.13 -10.91
CA SER A 320 7.40 -27.60 -11.30
C SER A 320 7.78 -27.28 -12.76
N GLY A 321 7.27 -26.17 -13.32
CA GLY A 321 7.58 -25.67 -14.65
C GLY A 321 6.72 -26.29 -15.77
N ALA A 322 5.62 -26.97 -15.44
CA ALA A 322 4.75 -27.60 -16.44
C ALA A 322 4.14 -26.59 -17.43
N GLY A 323 3.83 -25.37 -16.96
CA GLY A 323 3.38 -24.24 -17.78
C GLY A 323 4.49 -23.51 -18.55
N GLY A 324 5.74 -23.97 -18.45
CA GLY A 324 6.92 -23.27 -18.94
C GLY A 324 7.65 -22.48 -17.84
N THR A 325 8.82 -21.96 -18.20
CA THR A 325 9.67 -21.07 -17.38
C THR A 325 9.99 -19.82 -18.17
N ASP A 326 10.56 -18.80 -17.51
CA ASP A 326 11.02 -17.58 -18.20
C ASP A 326 9.87 -16.89 -18.96
N SER A 327 8.70 -16.87 -18.30
CA SER A 327 7.54 -16.13 -18.75
C SER A 327 6.69 -15.73 -17.56
N PHE A 328 6.31 -14.46 -17.50
CA PHE A 328 5.42 -13.92 -16.49
C PHE A 328 4.04 -14.56 -16.61
N ARG A 329 3.73 -15.48 -15.70
CA ARG A 329 2.55 -16.32 -15.78
C ARG A 329 1.94 -16.58 -14.41
N ARG A 330 0.67 -16.96 -14.43
CA ARG A 330 -0.07 -17.44 -13.27
C ARG A 330 0.65 -18.63 -12.63
N ASP A 331 0.89 -18.55 -11.33
CA ASP A 331 1.44 -19.63 -10.49
C ASP A 331 0.56 -19.81 -9.26
N SER A 332 0.03 -21.02 -9.05
CA SER A 332 -1.14 -21.23 -8.19
C SER A 332 -1.05 -22.51 -7.37
N GLY A 333 -1.61 -22.47 -6.15
CA GLY A 333 -1.80 -23.63 -5.28
C GLY A 333 -0.65 -23.92 -4.30
N CYS A 334 0.31 -23.01 -4.17
CA CYS A 334 1.42 -23.13 -3.22
C CYS A 334 1.87 -21.82 -2.56
N TRP A 335 1.13 -20.72 -2.76
CA TRP A 335 1.40 -19.39 -2.21
C TRP A 335 0.66 -19.12 -0.89
N GLY A 336 -0.26 -20.00 -0.49
CA GLY A 336 -1.09 -19.85 0.69
C GLY A 336 -1.94 -18.59 0.63
N THR A 337 -1.72 -17.66 1.55
CA THR A 337 -2.41 -16.36 1.57
C THR A 337 -1.45 -15.21 1.30
N TYR A 338 -0.25 -15.48 0.79
CA TYR A 338 0.69 -14.42 0.47
C TYR A 338 0.19 -13.61 -0.72
N THR A 339 0.12 -12.30 -0.55
CA THR A 339 -0.18 -11.32 -1.60
C THR A 339 0.90 -10.23 -1.58
N PRO A 340 1.36 -9.72 -2.73
CA PRO A 340 2.27 -8.59 -2.76
C PRO A 340 1.66 -7.36 -2.07
N VAL A 341 2.51 -6.60 -1.39
CA VAL A 341 2.10 -5.45 -0.59
C VAL A 341 2.17 -4.19 -1.47
N VAL A 342 1.01 -3.72 -1.93
CA VAL A 342 0.88 -2.60 -2.88
C VAL A 342 -0.36 -1.76 -2.61
N ARG A 343 -0.34 -0.50 -3.07
CA ARG A 343 -1.50 0.39 -3.09
C ARG A 343 -1.62 1.09 -4.44
N PHE A 344 -2.82 1.13 -4.99
CA PHE A 344 -3.14 1.87 -6.22
C PHE A 344 -4.02 3.07 -5.88
N ASN A 345 -3.61 4.26 -6.32
CA ASN A 345 -4.39 5.48 -6.17
C ASN A 345 -4.84 5.99 -7.55
N ALA A 346 -6.09 6.42 -7.68
CA ALA A 346 -6.64 6.91 -8.92
C ALA A 346 -7.66 8.04 -8.72
N ASN A 347 -7.83 8.86 -9.75
CA ASN A 347 -8.88 9.87 -9.88
C ASN A 347 -10.04 9.41 -10.80
#